data_AF-A0A9P4HX29-F1
#
_entry.id   AF-A0A9P4HX29-F1
#
_cell.length_a   1.000
_cell.length_b   1.000
_cell.length_c   1.000
_cell.angle_alpha   90.00
_cell.angle_beta   90.00
_cell.angle_gamma   90.00
#
_symmetry.space_group_name_H-M   'P 1'
#
loop_
_entity.id
_entity.type
_entity.pdbx_description
1 polymer ?
#
loop_
_entity_poly.entity_id
_entity_poly.type
_entity_poly.pdbx_seq_one_letter_code
_entity_poly.pdbx_strand_id
1 'polypeptide(L)'
;MFKQSNLGYMSGVLTPLETLSLVAVILRFYTRMFVLRIKPGWDDWFVLIANTIANVSAIAILGLWKNGIGVHKDELNNGEILMLSKLYYAVAILFFLDSMFAKLSVLILYRRIFSTKNMRLACDIMCAFVAMYSLAFVFARVFTCNPINLYWEQYTTGEPKPAGHCSNQGLQYTVHTALSLATNIGLVLMPMPMIRNLNMTKRKRKGLMILFALSLVPCVASVVRFGLIKHYNDLDVTFYSKLFYFWPGVEITTTIICVCVPTFPPLLMRYFPGLLGPEKGACTASRWAPDRPAPARRVSYLSASAHRSWNDIVSAQRKSVVLAGTTESITELRTQVSDAQSNRSTEKDRQSQVEVQDDDLEEMDESGIRKVVDIRISRT
;
A
#
# COMPACT_ATOMS: atom_id res chain seq x y z
N MET A 1 -10.18 35.64 -25.71
CA MET A 1 -9.20 35.84 -24.60
C MET A 1 -9.44 34.93 -23.39
N PHE A 2 -10.67 34.76 -22.86
CA PHE A 2 -10.95 33.81 -21.77
C PHE A 2 -10.76 32.32 -22.11
N LYS A 3 -10.79 31.97 -23.41
CA LYS A 3 -10.61 30.63 -23.98
C LYS A 3 -9.21 30.03 -23.76
N GLN A 4 -8.20 30.88 -23.53
CA GLN A 4 -6.78 30.49 -23.53
C GLN A 4 -6.10 30.65 -22.17
N SER A 5 -6.60 31.54 -21.31
CA SER A 5 -6.01 31.80 -19.98
C SER A 5 -6.19 30.60 -19.05
N ASN A 6 -7.40 30.10 -18.85
CA ASN A 6 -7.65 28.95 -17.96
C ASN A 6 -7.06 27.63 -18.49
N LEU A 7 -6.88 27.51 -19.81
CA LEU A 7 -6.34 26.32 -20.47
C LEU A 7 -4.86 26.09 -20.12
N GLY A 8 -4.07 27.17 -20.10
CA GLY A 8 -2.64 27.11 -19.75
C GLY A 8 -2.40 26.80 -18.27
N TYR A 9 -3.29 27.24 -17.36
CA TYR A 9 -3.16 26.93 -15.94
C TYR A 9 -3.34 25.44 -15.63
N MET A 10 -4.29 24.77 -16.28
CA MET A 10 -4.59 23.36 -15.99
C MET A 10 -3.46 22.44 -16.45
N SER A 11 -2.93 22.65 -17.66
CA SER A 11 -1.75 21.92 -18.14
C SER A 11 -0.49 22.29 -17.34
N GLY A 12 -0.33 23.58 -17.01
CA GLY A 12 0.78 24.08 -16.20
C GLY A 12 0.85 23.49 -14.78
N VAL A 13 -0.27 22.99 -14.23
CA VAL A 13 -0.29 22.30 -12.92
C VAL A 13 -0.16 20.78 -13.07
N LEU A 14 -0.80 20.16 -14.06
CA LEU A 14 -0.76 18.70 -14.23
C LEU A 14 0.63 18.19 -14.65
N THR A 15 1.26 18.83 -15.64
CA THR A 15 2.57 18.40 -16.14
C THR A 15 3.65 18.36 -15.04
N PRO A 16 3.83 19.38 -14.18
CA PRO A 16 4.81 19.27 -13.10
C PRO A 16 4.43 18.20 -12.06
N LEU A 17 3.15 18.01 -11.75
CA LEU A 17 2.72 16.96 -10.82
C LEU A 17 3.04 15.55 -11.36
N GLU A 18 2.86 15.32 -12.65
CA GLU A 18 3.21 14.05 -13.31
C GLU A 18 4.72 13.83 -13.38
N THR A 19 5.49 14.87 -13.70
CA THR A 19 6.96 14.76 -13.66
C THR A 19 7.45 14.47 -12.24
N LEU A 20 6.81 15.08 -11.22
CA LEU A 20 7.13 14.82 -9.82
C LEU A 20 6.77 13.38 -9.42
N SER A 21 5.64 12.84 -9.88
CA SER A 21 5.26 11.45 -9.61
C SER A 21 6.24 10.48 -10.28
N LEU A 22 6.68 10.76 -11.51
CA LEU A 22 7.70 9.97 -12.20
C LEU A 22 9.03 9.96 -11.43
N VAL A 23 9.51 11.14 -11.02
CA VAL A 23 10.73 11.27 -10.22
C VAL A 23 10.59 10.52 -8.89
N ALA A 24 9.43 10.61 -8.23
CA ALA A 24 9.16 9.90 -6.98
C ALA A 24 9.22 8.37 -7.14
N VAL A 25 8.69 7.82 -8.24
CA VAL A 25 8.76 6.38 -8.56
C VAL A 25 10.20 5.96 -8.86
N ILE A 26 10.94 6.73 -9.66
CA ILE A 26 12.36 6.45 -9.94
C ILE A 26 13.16 6.43 -8.63
N LEU A 27 12.94 7.42 -7.77
CA LEU A 27 13.61 7.52 -6.48
C LEU A 27 13.26 6.37 -5.55
N ARG A 28 12.00 5.91 -5.56
CA ARG A 28 11.55 4.72 -4.81
C ARG A 28 12.32 3.48 -5.25
N PHE A 29 12.38 3.21 -6.55
CA PHE A 29 13.11 2.06 -7.11
C PHE A 29 14.60 2.16 -6.82
N TYR A 30 15.19 3.34 -7.01
CA TYR A 30 16.60 3.59 -6.69
C TYR A 30 16.90 3.30 -5.22
N THR A 31 16.06 3.79 -4.32
CA THR A 31 16.23 3.59 -2.87
C THR A 31 16.14 2.11 -2.51
N ARG A 32 15.17 1.38 -3.05
CA ARG A 32 15.01 -0.05 -2.73
C ARG A 32 16.14 -0.90 -3.29
N MET A 33 16.51 -0.71 -4.55
CA MET A 33 17.51 -1.55 -5.22
C MET A 33 18.94 -1.21 -4.82
N PHE A 34 19.29 0.08 -4.73
CA PHE A 34 20.68 0.50 -4.53
C PHE A 34 21.01 0.95 -3.10
N VAL A 35 20.06 1.60 -2.41
CA VAL A 35 20.29 2.09 -1.04
C VAL A 35 20.01 0.97 -0.03
N LEU A 36 18.85 0.34 -0.11
CA LEU A 36 18.43 -0.71 0.81
C LEU A 36 18.88 -2.11 0.35
N ARG A 37 19.13 -2.30 -0.95
CA ARG A 37 19.48 -3.60 -1.56
C ARG A 37 18.45 -4.70 -1.27
N ILE A 38 17.17 -4.34 -1.32
CA ILE A 38 16.04 -5.24 -1.09
C ILE A 38 15.29 -5.43 -2.42
N LYS A 39 14.80 -6.65 -2.66
CA LYS A 39 13.97 -6.95 -3.84
C LYS A 39 12.70 -6.08 -3.85
N PRO A 40 12.30 -5.53 -5.01
CA PRO A 40 11.04 -4.81 -5.14
C PRO A 40 9.86 -5.73 -4.80
N GLY A 41 8.89 -5.20 -4.06
CA GLY A 41 7.65 -5.91 -3.73
C GLY A 41 6.60 -5.75 -4.81
N TRP A 42 5.47 -6.45 -4.67
CA TRP A 42 4.30 -6.24 -5.52
C TRP A 42 3.78 -4.80 -5.50
N ASP A 43 3.94 -4.10 -4.37
CA ASP A 43 3.60 -2.68 -4.25
C ASP A 43 4.39 -1.80 -5.23
N ASP A 44 5.66 -2.15 -5.48
CA ASP A 44 6.54 -1.39 -6.37
C ASP A 44 6.17 -1.59 -7.85
N TRP A 45 5.72 -2.79 -8.23
CA TRP A 45 5.27 -3.06 -9.58
C TRP A 45 3.93 -2.39 -9.89
N PHE A 46 2.97 -2.43 -8.96
CA PHE A 46 1.68 -1.77 -9.19
C PHE A 46 1.80 -0.25 -9.27
N VAL A 47 2.67 0.37 -8.48
CA VAL A 47 2.89 1.83 -8.59
C VAL A 47 3.60 2.19 -9.90
N LEU A 48 4.49 1.32 -10.41
CA LEU A 48 5.10 1.51 -11.73
C LEU A 48 4.06 1.44 -12.84
N ILE A 49 3.19 0.42 -12.81
CA ILE A 49 2.10 0.25 -13.79
C ILE A 49 1.16 1.47 -13.74
N ALA A 50 0.72 1.88 -12.55
CA ALA A 50 -0.11 3.08 -12.37
C ALA A 50 0.57 4.30 -12.99
N ASN A 51 1.83 4.58 -12.63
CA ASN A 51 2.55 5.72 -13.19
C ASN A 51 2.71 5.64 -14.71
N THR A 52 2.93 4.47 -15.30
CA THR A 52 2.97 4.34 -16.77
C THR A 52 1.63 4.66 -17.42
N ILE A 53 0.52 4.19 -16.85
CA ILE A 53 -0.83 4.47 -17.36
C ILE A 53 -1.15 5.97 -17.19
N ALA A 54 -0.77 6.58 -16.06
CA ALA A 54 -0.90 8.01 -15.81
C ALA A 54 -0.16 8.85 -16.86
N ASN A 55 1.04 8.46 -17.27
CA ASN A 55 1.78 9.17 -18.33
C ASN A 55 1.12 9.00 -19.71
N VAL A 56 0.57 7.82 -20.01
CA VAL A 56 -0.18 7.59 -21.26
C VAL A 56 -1.48 8.43 -21.27
N SER A 57 -2.19 8.48 -20.14
CA SER A 57 -3.41 9.27 -20.01
C SER A 57 -3.13 10.76 -20.12
N ALA A 58 -2.02 11.24 -19.58
CA ALA A 58 -1.53 12.61 -19.74
C ALA A 58 -1.35 13.00 -21.21
N ILE A 59 -0.69 12.14 -22.00
CA ILE A 59 -0.49 12.37 -23.44
C ILE A 59 -1.84 12.42 -24.17
N ALA A 60 -2.77 11.52 -23.84
CA ALA A 60 -4.13 11.56 -24.42
C ALA A 60 -4.89 12.83 -24.04
N ILE A 61 -4.71 13.31 -22.80
CA ILE A 61 -5.25 14.58 -22.32
C ILE A 61 -4.64 15.77 -23.09
N LEU A 62 -3.32 15.78 -23.37
CA LEU A 62 -2.69 16.73 -24.31
C LEU A 62 -3.32 16.70 -25.71
N GLY A 63 -3.71 15.53 -26.19
CA GLY A 63 -4.53 15.38 -27.40
C GLY A 63 -5.89 16.07 -27.29
N LEU A 64 -6.59 15.93 -26.15
CA LEU A 64 -7.88 16.60 -25.93
C LEU A 64 -7.73 18.12 -25.96
N TRP A 65 -6.65 18.64 -25.36
CA TRP A 65 -6.34 20.08 -25.38
C TRP A 65 -6.09 20.60 -26.81
N LYS A 66 -5.37 19.83 -27.63
CA LYS A 66 -5.11 20.20 -29.03
C LYS A 66 -6.37 20.22 -29.90
N ASN A 67 -7.35 19.37 -29.59
CA ASN A 67 -8.60 19.26 -30.36
C ASN A 67 -9.75 20.11 -29.79
N GLY A 68 -9.47 21.07 -28.88
CA GLY A 68 -10.47 22.05 -28.44
C GLY A 68 -11.38 21.61 -27.29
N ILE A 69 -10.90 20.80 -26.35
CA ILE A 69 -11.61 20.61 -25.07
C ILE A 69 -11.87 21.97 -24.39
N GLY A 70 -13.07 22.18 -23.87
CA GLY A 70 -13.48 23.45 -23.27
C GLY A 70 -14.12 24.47 -24.22
N VAL A 71 -14.28 24.14 -25.51
CA VAL A 71 -14.95 24.97 -26.52
C VAL A 71 -16.42 24.54 -26.69
N HIS A 72 -17.33 25.47 -26.95
CA HIS A 72 -18.74 25.13 -27.23
C HIS A 72 -18.85 24.21 -28.45
N LYS A 73 -19.76 23.24 -28.40
CA LYS A 73 -19.90 22.21 -29.45
C LYS A 73 -20.15 22.82 -30.83
N ASP A 74 -20.83 23.95 -30.88
CA ASP A 74 -21.22 24.63 -32.12
C ASP A 74 -20.04 25.28 -32.87
N GLU A 75 -18.88 25.43 -32.20
CA GLU A 75 -17.66 26.00 -32.79
C GLU A 75 -16.68 24.93 -33.31
N LEU A 76 -16.99 23.64 -33.16
CA LEU A 76 -16.10 22.53 -33.49
C LEU A 76 -16.46 21.86 -34.82
N ASN A 77 -15.45 21.51 -35.62
CA ASN A 77 -15.63 20.75 -36.84
C ASN A 77 -15.92 19.26 -36.55
N ASN A 78 -16.61 18.57 -37.47
CA ASN A 78 -16.93 17.15 -37.36
C ASN A 78 -15.70 16.26 -37.09
N GLY A 79 -14.56 16.56 -37.72
CA GLY A 79 -13.31 15.84 -37.48
C GLY A 79 -12.75 16.02 -36.06
N GLU A 80 -12.90 17.22 -35.49
CA GLU A 80 -12.47 17.54 -34.12
C GLU A 80 -13.37 16.84 -33.11
N ILE A 81 -14.69 16.84 -33.34
CA ILE A 81 -15.68 16.14 -32.51
C ILE A 81 -15.41 14.63 -32.50
N LEU A 82 -15.08 14.05 -33.65
CA LEU A 82 -14.74 12.63 -33.77
C LEU A 82 -13.49 12.29 -32.96
N MET A 83 -12.43 13.09 -33.09
CA MET A 83 -11.17 12.88 -32.37
C MET A 83 -11.33 13.10 -30.85
N LEU A 84 -12.07 14.14 -30.44
CA LEU A 84 -12.42 14.38 -29.04
C LEU A 84 -13.16 13.20 -28.44
N SER A 85 -14.19 12.70 -29.13
CA SER A 85 -14.96 11.52 -28.69
C SER A 85 -14.06 10.30 -28.49
N LYS A 86 -13.19 9.99 -29.46
CA LYS A 86 -12.24 8.86 -29.35
C LYS A 86 -11.27 9.03 -28.17
N LEU A 87 -10.78 10.24 -27.93
CA LEU A 87 -9.88 10.53 -26.81
C LEU A 87 -10.60 10.47 -25.46
N TYR A 88 -11.84 10.98 -25.34
CA TYR A 88 -12.64 10.85 -24.12
C TYR A 88 -12.89 9.39 -23.75
N TYR A 89 -13.17 8.56 -24.75
CA TYR A 89 -13.32 7.12 -24.57
C TYR A 89 -12.03 6.49 -24.01
N ALA A 90 -10.88 6.77 -24.63
CA ALA A 90 -9.59 6.26 -24.21
C ALA A 90 -9.20 6.72 -22.79
N VAL A 91 -9.32 8.02 -22.50
CA VAL A 91 -8.96 8.61 -21.20
C VAL A 91 -9.83 8.04 -20.08
N ALA A 92 -11.12 7.79 -20.32
CA ALA A 92 -12.01 7.18 -19.33
C ALA A 92 -11.56 5.77 -18.93
N ILE A 93 -11.17 4.94 -19.91
CA ILE A 93 -10.70 3.57 -19.64
C ILE A 93 -9.37 3.61 -18.90
N LEU A 94 -8.43 4.45 -19.36
CA LEU A 94 -7.13 4.62 -18.71
C LEU A 94 -7.29 5.08 -17.26
N PHE A 95 -8.19 6.02 -16.98
CA PHE A 95 -8.45 6.49 -15.62
C PHE A 95 -8.94 5.38 -14.69
N PHE A 96 -9.84 4.50 -15.15
CA PHE A 96 -10.33 3.41 -14.30
C PHE A 96 -9.25 2.37 -13.99
N LEU A 97 -8.40 2.05 -14.97
CA LEU A 97 -7.23 1.19 -14.77
C LEU A 97 -6.20 1.83 -13.82
N ASP A 98 -5.91 3.11 -14.03
CA ASP A 98 -4.93 3.86 -13.25
C ASP A 98 -5.36 3.98 -11.78
N SER A 99 -6.62 4.37 -11.54
CA SER A 99 -7.25 4.41 -10.22
C SER A 99 -7.16 3.06 -9.49
N MET A 100 -7.40 1.96 -10.20
CA MET A 100 -7.28 0.61 -9.66
C MET A 100 -5.85 0.33 -9.19
N PHE A 101 -4.85 0.46 -10.08
CA PHE A 101 -3.46 0.12 -9.76
C PHE A 101 -2.87 1.06 -8.70
N ALA A 102 -3.20 2.36 -8.74
CA ALA A 102 -2.76 3.32 -7.74
C ALA A 102 -3.28 2.93 -6.35
N LYS A 103 -4.58 2.65 -6.19
CA LYS A 103 -5.17 2.27 -4.90
C LYS A 103 -4.68 0.91 -4.41
N LEU A 104 -4.54 -0.07 -5.30
CA LEU A 104 -3.96 -1.38 -4.95
C LEU A 104 -2.51 -1.23 -4.43
N SER A 105 -1.71 -0.35 -5.04
CA SER A 105 -0.34 -0.09 -4.56
C SER A 105 -0.31 0.50 -3.13
N VAL A 106 -1.23 1.39 -2.78
CA VAL A 106 -1.41 1.91 -1.41
C VAL A 106 -1.77 0.79 -0.44
N LEU A 107 -2.77 -0.02 -0.79
CA LEU A 107 -3.27 -1.08 0.09
C LEU A 107 -2.22 -2.16 0.37
N ILE A 108 -1.47 -2.56 -0.65
CA ILE A 108 -0.38 -3.55 -0.49
C ILE A 108 0.76 -2.96 0.34
N LEU A 109 1.06 -1.67 0.17
CA LEU A 109 2.00 -0.95 1.01
C LEU A 109 1.53 -0.92 2.48
N TYR A 110 0.25 -0.63 2.74
CA TYR A 110 -0.32 -0.66 4.09
C TYR A 110 -0.27 -2.06 4.70
N ARG A 111 -0.64 -3.10 3.94
CA ARG A 111 -0.52 -4.50 4.36
C ARG A 111 0.91 -4.89 4.74
N ARG A 112 1.91 -4.30 4.08
CA ARG A 112 3.34 -4.52 4.36
C ARG A 112 3.81 -3.77 5.61
N ILE A 113 3.36 -2.53 5.80
CA ILE A 113 3.74 -1.68 6.94
C ILE A 113 3.13 -2.20 8.24
N PHE A 114 1.86 -2.61 8.20
CA PHE A 114 1.13 -3.06 9.38
C PHE A 114 1.15 -4.59 9.50
N SER A 115 1.63 -5.08 10.64
CA SER A 115 1.72 -6.52 10.92
C SER A 115 0.48 -7.11 11.61
N THR A 116 -0.50 -6.29 12.00
CA THR A 116 -1.69 -6.74 12.73
C THR A 116 -2.65 -7.51 11.83
N LYS A 117 -3.17 -8.65 12.33
CA LYS A 117 -4.06 -9.54 11.55
C LYS A 117 -5.30 -8.81 11.03
N ASN A 118 -5.96 -8.02 11.88
CA ASN A 118 -7.16 -7.28 11.53
C ASN A 118 -6.90 -6.25 10.42
N MET A 119 -5.74 -5.58 10.45
CA MET A 119 -5.38 -4.62 9.40
C MET A 119 -5.11 -5.31 8.08
N ARG A 120 -4.42 -6.45 8.10
CA ARG A 120 -4.15 -7.24 6.89
C ARG A 120 -5.45 -7.72 6.25
N LEU A 121 -6.37 -8.25 7.05
CA LEU A 121 -7.70 -8.65 6.59
C LEU A 121 -8.46 -7.46 5.98
N ALA A 122 -8.46 -6.30 6.65
CA ALA A 122 -9.09 -5.09 6.13
C ALA A 122 -8.48 -4.62 4.80
N CYS A 123 -7.14 -4.69 4.67
CA CYS A 123 -6.44 -4.39 3.41
C CYS A 123 -6.84 -5.36 2.30
N ASP A 124 -6.91 -6.67 2.61
CA ASP A 124 -7.23 -7.70 1.63
C ASP A 124 -8.68 -7.59 1.13
N ILE A 125 -9.64 -7.30 2.03
CA ILE A 125 -11.03 -7.02 1.67
C ILE A 125 -11.11 -5.78 0.78
N MET A 126 -10.44 -4.69 1.14
CA MET A 126 -10.45 -3.46 0.35
C MET A 126 -9.75 -3.65 -1.01
N CYS A 127 -8.68 -4.44 -1.09
CA CYS A 127 -8.02 -4.80 -2.35
C CYS A 127 -8.99 -5.52 -3.28
N ALA A 128 -9.67 -6.54 -2.77
CA ALA A 128 -10.66 -7.29 -3.55
C ALA A 128 -11.78 -6.37 -4.02
N PHE A 129 -12.32 -5.54 -3.13
CA PHE A 129 -13.37 -4.58 -3.47
C PHE A 129 -12.92 -3.61 -4.58
N VAL A 130 -11.75 -2.98 -4.42
CA VAL A 130 -11.19 -2.04 -5.39
C VAL A 130 -10.96 -2.68 -6.75
N ALA A 131 -10.37 -3.88 -6.79
CA ALA A 131 -10.16 -4.60 -8.04
C ALA A 131 -11.50 -4.92 -8.70
N MET A 132 -12.45 -5.53 -7.98
CA MET A 132 -13.73 -5.96 -8.53
C MET A 132 -14.53 -4.79 -9.14
N TYR A 133 -14.72 -3.69 -8.40
CA TYR A 133 -15.51 -2.58 -8.94
C TYR A 133 -14.78 -1.91 -10.11
N SER A 134 -13.46 -1.71 -10.02
CA SER A 134 -12.71 -1.02 -11.08
C SER A 134 -12.73 -1.82 -12.38
N LEU A 135 -12.51 -3.15 -12.31
CA LEU A 135 -12.63 -4.03 -13.47
C LEU A 135 -14.05 -4.00 -14.06
N ALA A 136 -15.09 -4.05 -13.23
CA ALA A 136 -16.47 -3.94 -13.70
C ALA A 136 -16.72 -2.63 -14.47
N PHE A 137 -16.18 -1.50 -13.98
CA PHE A 137 -16.28 -0.23 -14.69
C PHE A 137 -15.45 -0.19 -15.97
N VAL A 138 -14.26 -0.79 -16.01
CA VAL A 138 -13.48 -0.92 -17.25
C VAL A 138 -14.30 -1.65 -18.32
N PHE A 139 -14.88 -2.81 -18.00
CA PHE A 139 -15.74 -3.54 -18.93
C PHE A 139 -16.99 -2.75 -19.31
N ALA A 140 -17.64 -2.08 -18.36
CA ALA A 140 -18.80 -1.24 -18.64
C ALA A 140 -18.46 -0.07 -19.59
N ARG A 141 -17.25 0.49 -19.52
CA ARG A 141 -16.78 1.51 -20.48
C ARG A 141 -16.45 0.94 -21.84
N VAL A 142 -15.74 -0.18 -21.87
CA VAL A 142 -15.38 -0.85 -23.13
C VAL A 142 -16.65 -1.15 -23.92
N PHE A 143 -17.66 -1.71 -23.26
CA PHE A 143 -18.94 -2.09 -23.85
C PHE A 143 -20.04 -1.05 -23.65
N THR A 144 -19.70 0.25 -23.55
CA THR A 144 -20.70 1.27 -23.22
C THR A 144 -21.75 1.47 -24.33
N CYS A 145 -21.43 1.15 -25.57
CA CYS A 145 -22.33 1.19 -26.73
C CYS A 145 -22.25 -0.12 -27.52
N ASN A 146 -23.37 -0.53 -28.10
CA ASN A 146 -23.42 -1.66 -29.03
C ASN A 146 -24.06 -1.20 -30.35
N PRO A 147 -23.31 -1.13 -31.47
CA PRO A 147 -21.87 -1.42 -31.61
C PRO A 147 -20.97 -0.33 -31.00
N ILE A 148 -19.70 -0.63 -30.73
CA ILE A 148 -18.76 0.29 -30.05
C ILE A 148 -18.55 1.59 -30.83
N ASN A 149 -18.54 1.50 -32.16
CA ASN A 149 -18.34 2.66 -33.04
C ASN A 149 -19.46 3.71 -32.96
N LEU A 150 -20.65 3.30 -32.51
CA LEU A 150 -21.74 4.22 -32.20
C LEU A 150 -21.32 5.29 -31.18
N TYR A 151 -20.37 4.99 -30.29
CA TYR A 151 -19.91 5.94 -29.29
C TYR A 151 -19.44 7.26 -29.90
N TRP A 152 -18.66 7.23 -30.98
CA TRP A 152 -18.09 8.43 -31.60
C TRP A 152 -18.84 8.86 -32.86
N GLU A 153 -19.45 7.95 -33.61
CA GLU A 153 -20.22 8.27 -34.82
C GLU A 153 -21.53 9.01 -34.53
N GLN A 154 -22.15 8.80 -33.36
CA GLN A 154 -23.42 9.46 -32.99
C GLN A 154 -23.36 10.99 -32.95
N TYR A 155 -22.17 11.56 -32.76
CA TYR A 155 -21.91 13.00 -32.64
C TYR A 155 -21.51 13.65 -33.97
N THR A 156 -21.28 12.87 -35.03
CA THR A 156 -20.90 13.40 -36.35
C THR A 156 -22.17 13.80 -37.11
N THR A 157 -22.16 14.97 -37.76
CA THR A 157 -23.28 15.41 -38.60
C THR A 157 -23.06 15.01 -40.06
N GLY A 158 -24.10 14.50 -40.73
CA GLY A 158 -24.08 14.20 -42.18
C GLY A 158 -23.90 12.73 -42.57
N GLU A 159 -23.50 11.84 -41.65
CA GLU A 159 -23.41 10.40 -41.92
C GLU A 159 -24.58 9.61 -41.30
N PRO A 160 -25.05 8.52 -41.95
CA PRO A 160 -26.07 7.66 -41.38
C PRO A 160 -25.57 7.03 -40.07
N LYS A 161 -26.28 7.31 -38.97
CA LYS A 161 -25.91 6.82 -37.65
C LYS A 161 -26.13 5.30 -37.57
N PRO A 162 -25.19 4.52 -37.03
CA PRO A 162 -25.43 3.09 -36.80
C PRO A 162 -26.64 2.89 -35.90
N ALA A 163 -27.49 1.91 -36.22
CA ALA A 163 -28.55 1.49 -35.30
C ALA A 163 -27.91 0.84 -34.06
N GLY A 164 -28.33 1.26 -32.87
CA GLY A 164 -27.81 0.72 -31.62
C GLY A 164 -28.23 1.54 -30.42
N HIS A 165 -27.70 1.17 -29.26
CA HIS A 165 -27.95 1.88 -28.01
C HIS A 165 -26.66 2.07 -27.21
N CYS A 166 -26.63 3.14 -26.43
CA CYS A 166 -25.56 3.44 -25.49
C CYS A 166 -26.10 3.46 -24.07
N SER A 167 -25.33 2.93 -23.13
CA SER A 167 -25.61 2.99 -21.69
C SER A 167 -25.48 4.43 -21.17
N ASN A 168 -26.19 4.74 -20.09
CA ASN A 168 -26.17 6.06 -19.46
C ASN A 168 -24.79 6.34 -18.83
N GLN A 169 -23.98 7.13 -19.55
CA GLN A 169 -22.62 7.46 -19.12
C GLN A 169 -22.58 8.31 -17.85
N GLY A 170 -23.54 9.23 -17.69
CA GLY A 170 -23.65 10.07 -16.49
C GLY A 170 -23.87 9.23 -15.23
N LEU A 171 -24.74 8.22 -15.31
CA LEU A 171 -24.96 7.27 -14.22
C LEU A 171 -23.68 6.46 -13.91
N GLN A 172 -22.99 5.95 -14.94
CA GLN A 172 -21.73 5.21 -14.75
C GLN A 172 -20.69 6.07 -14.01
N TYR A 173 -20.48 7.32 -14.43
CA TYR A 173 -19.55 8.23 -13.76
C TYR A 173 -20.01 8.58 -12.35
N THR A 174 -21.32 8.73 -12.09
CA THR A 174 -21.87 9.01 -10.75
C THR A 174 -21.51 7.89 -9.79
N VAL A 175 -21.81 6.64 -10.17
CA VAL A 175 -21.56 5.47 -9.32
C VAL A 175 -20.06 5.25 -9.13
N HIS A 176 -19.26 5.35 -10.20
CA HIS A 176 -17.80 5.23 -10.09
C HIS A 176 -17.22 6.31 -9.17
N THR A 177 -17.69 7.54 -9.25
CA THR A 177 -17.19 8.64 -8.41
C THR A 177 -17.56 8.45 -6.95
N ALA A 178 -18.78 7.99 -6.66
CA ALA A 178 -19.19 7.66 -5.30
C ALA A 178 -18.33 6.54 -4.69
N LEU A 179 -18.08 5.46 -5.44
CA LEU A 179 -17.21 4.36 -5.00
C LEU A 179 -15.75 4.80 -4.86
N SER A 180 -15.26 5.64 -5.77
CA SER A 180 -13.91 6.21 -5.67
C SER A 180 -13.75 7.04 -4.41
N LEU A 181 -14.73 7.91 -4.11
CA LEU A 181 -14.75 8.70 -2.89
C LEU A 181 -14.79 7.83 -1.63
N ALA A 182 -15.67 6.83 -1.60
CA ALA A 182 -15.78 5.90 -0.47
C ALA A 182 -14.46 5.16 -0.22
N THR A 183 -13.80 4.69 -1.27
CA THR A 183 -12.51 4.01 -1.16
C THR A 183 -11.38 4.96 -0.75
N ASN A 184 -11.36 6.21 -1.24
CA ASN A 184 -10.40 7.22 -0.81
C ASN A 184 -10.55 7.56 0.69
N ILE A 185 -11.79 7.72 1.17
CA ILE A 185 -12.08 7.88 2.60
C ILE A 185 -11.61 6.65 3.39
N GLY A 186 -11.85 5.44 2.87
CA GLY A 186 -11.36 4.20 3.46
C GLY A 186 -9.84 4.17 3.63
N LEU A 187 -9.08 4.60 2.62
CA LEU A 187 -7.61 4.68 2.68
C LEU A 187 -7.11 5.69 3.72
N VAL A 188 -7.84 6.79 3.91
CA VAL A 188 -7.52 7.82 4.91
C VAL A 188 -7.81 7.32 6.34
N LEU A 189 -8.93 6.63 6.54
CA LEU A 189 -9.36 6.14 7.85
C LEU A 189 -8.61 4.88 8.29
N MET A 190 -8.22 4.01 7.36
CA MET A 190 -7.58 2.73 7.65
C MET A 190 -6.37 2.83 8.61
N PRO A 191 -5.39 3.73 8.42
CA PRO A 191 -4.25 3.83 9.34
C PRO A 191 -4.58 4.49 10.69
N MET A 192 -5.66 5.28 10.81
CA MET A 192 -5.94 6.11 12.00
C MET A 192 -6.05 5.34 13.33
N PRO A 193 -6.80 4.23 13.43
CA PRO A 193 -6.93 3.49 14.70
C PRO A 193 -5.59 2.99 15.22
N MET A 194 -4.67 2.64 14.33
CA MET A 194 -3.34 2.16 14.69
C MET A 194 -2.47 3.28 15.28
N ILE A 195 -2.67 4.54 14.86
CA ILE A 195 -1.92 5.69 15.38
C ILE A 195 -2.29 5.96 16.84
N ARG A 196 -3.56 5.80 17.19
CA ARG A 196 -4.06 6.07 18.54
C ARG A 196 -3.54 5.06 19.57
N ASN A 197 -3.28 3.82 19.14
CA ASN A 197 -3.02 2.70 20.05
C ASN A 197 -1.53 2.30 20.17
N LEU A 198 -0.61 3.01 19.52
CA LEU A 198 0.79 2.60 19.45
C LEU A 198 1.75 3.68 19.95
N ASN A 199 2.52 3.37 20.99
CA ASN A 199 3.59 4.22 21.58
C ASN A 199 4.76 4.41 20.59
N MET A 200 4.52 5.16 19.51
CA MET A 200 5.47 5.37 18.43
C MET A 200 6.38 6.57 18.70
N THR A 201 7.66 6.44 18.38
CA THR A 201 8.64 7.53 18.39
C THR A 201 8.15 8.73 17.57
N LYS A 202 8.40 9.97 18.03
CA LYS A 202 7.92 11.22 17.40
C LYS A 202 8.21 11.30 15.89
N ARG A 203 9.32 10.72 15.41
CA ARG A 203 9.65 10.64 13.97
C ARG A 203 8.66 9.79 13.16
N LYS A 204 8.29 8.61 13.65
CA LYS A 204 7.32 7.72 12.98
C LYS A 204 5.95 8.36 12.92
N ARG A 205 5.56 9.06 14.00
CA ARG A 205 4.33 9.85 14.06
C ARG A 205 4.32 10.98 13.00
N LYS A 206 5.43 11.71 12.82
CA LYS A 206 5.53 12.77 11.80
C LYS A 206 5.40 12.23 10.37
N GLY A 207 6.07 11.13 10.04
CA GLY A 207 5.94 10.50 8.72
C GLY A 207 4.51 10.07 8.43
N LEU A 208 3.81 9.53 9.42
CA LEU A 208 2.42 9.09 9.27
C LEU A 208 1.44 10.25 9.11
N MET A 209 1.68 11.39 9.78
CA MET A 209 0.91 12.62 9.56
C MET A 209 1.06 13.16 8.13
N ILE A 210 2.25 13.06 7.54
CA ILE A 210 2.48 13.48 6.15
C ILE A 210 1.69 12.59 5.18
N LEU A 211 1.71 11.27 5.38
CA LEU A 211 0.94 10.33 4.56
C LEU A 211 -0.57 10.61 4.66
N PHE A 212 -1.04 10.89 5.87
CA PHE A 212 -2.42 11.27 6.11
C PHE A 212 -2.79 12.55 5.34
N ALA A 213 -1.97 13.60 5.43
CA ALA A 213 -2.21 14.86 4.74
C ALA A 213 -2.24 14.68 3.21
N LEU A 214 -1.32 13.89 2.65
CA LEU A 214 -1.31 13.59 1.21
C LEU A 214 -2.53 12.79 0.77
N SER A 215 -3.04 11.90 1.62
CA SER A 215 -4.21 11.07 1.31
C SER A 215 -5.53 11.85 1.33
N LEU A 216 -5.57 13.06 1.90
CA LEU A 216 -6.76 13.92 1.85
C LEU A 216 -6.98 14.55 0.47
N VAL A 217 -5.92 14.80 -0.30
CA VAL A 217 -6.03 15.46 -1.61
C VAL A 217 -6.87 14.63 -2.60
N PRO A 218 -6.67 13.30 -2.75
CA PRO A 218 -7.57 12.44 -3.52
C PRO A 218 -9.05 12.51 -3.09
N CYS A 219 -9.32 12.63 -1.78
CA CYS A 219 -10.68 12.79 -1.28
C CYS A 219 -11.31 14.10 -1.76
N VAL A 220 -10.58 15.21 -1.65
CA VAL A 220 -11.05 16.53 -2.12
C VAL A 220 -11.31 16.49 -3.63
N ALA A 221 -10.39 15.91 -4.41
CA ALA A 221 -10.55 15.75 -5.85
C ALA A 221 -11.83 14.96 -6.21
N SER A 222 -12.09 13.86 -5.50
CA SER A 222 -13.31 13.06 -5.67
C SER A 222 -14.59 13.81 -5.30
N VAL A 223 -14.59 14.62 -4.22
CA VAL A 223 -15.75 15.45 -3.82
C VAL A 223 -16.06 16.51 -4.87
N VAL A 224 -15.04 17.23 -5.35
CA VAL A 224 -15.22 18.25 -6.40
C VAL A 224 -15.76 17.59 -7.67
N ARG A 225 -15.20 16.45 -8.07
CA ARG A 225 -15.67 15.69 -9.23
C ARG A 225 -17.13 15.26 -9.08
N PHE A 226 -17.55 14.83 -7.89
CA PHE A 226 -18.96 14.47 -7.64
C PHE A 226 -19.90 15.67 -7.84
N GLY A 227 -19.50 16.88 -7.45
CA GLY A 227 -20.25 18.11 -7.70
C GLY A 227 -20.37 18.45 -9.19
N LEU A 228 -19.31 18.20 -9.97
CA LEU A 228 -19.27 18.51 -11.40
C LEU A 228 -20.16 17.60 -12.27
N ILE A 229 -20.54 16.41 -11.76
CA ILE A 229 -21.36 15.44 -12.51
C ILE A 229 -22.75 15.98 -12.83
N LYS A 230 -23.28 16.91 -12.04
CA LYS A 230 -24.59 17.55 -12.32
C LYS A 230 -24.60 18.25 -13.68
N HIS A 231 -23.44 18.74 -14.13
CA HIS A 231 -23.26 19.42 -15.41
C HIS A 231 -22.94 18.48 -16.57
N TYR A 232 -22.97 17.16 -16.35
CA TYR A 232 -22.67 16.17 -17.39
C TYR A 232 -23.73 16.15 -18.50
N ASN A 233 -25.00 16.43 -18.17
CA ASN A 233 -26.11 16.44 -19.12
C ASN A 233 -26.42 17.85 -19.66
N ASP A 234 -25.69 18.88 -19.22
CA ASP A 234 -25.91 20.24 -19.70
C ASP A 234 -25.46 20.37 -21.16
N LEU A 235 -26.10 21.26 -21.92
CA LEU A 235 -25.85 21.46 -23.36
C LEU A 235 -24.36 21.74 -23.67
N ASP A 236 -23.64 22.35 -22.73
CA ASP A 236 -22.20 22.66 -22.79
C ASP A 236 -21.29 21.60 -22.14
N VAL A 237 -21.54 20.32 -22.43
CA VAL A 237 -20.72 19.18 -21.96
C VAL A 237 -19.22 19.45 -22.12
N THR A 238 -18.80 20.03 -23.25
CA THR A 238 -17.39 20.26 -23.57
C THR A 238 -16.73 21.30 -22.65
N PHE A 239 -17.47 22.30 -22.16
CA PHE A 239 -16.94 23.34 -21.27
C PHE A 239 -16.71 22.83 -19.85
N TYR A 240 -17.63 22.02 -19.31
CA TYR A 240 -17.51 21.43 -17.97
C TYR A 240 -16.58 20.22 -17.94
N SER A 241 -16.41 19.54 -19.07
CA SER A 241 -15.52 18.37 -19.21
C SER A 241 -14.07 18.69 -18.83
N LYS A 242 -13.57 19.90 -19.09
CA LYS A 242 -12.17 20.27 -18.76
C LYS A 242 -11.84 20.09 -17.27
N LEU A 243 -12.74 20.50 -16.38
CA LEU A 243 -12.59 20.33 -14.93
C LEU A 243 -12.78 18.86 -14.54
N PHE A 244 -13.72 18.19 -15.19
CA PHE A 244 -14.00 16.78 -14.94
C PHE A 244 -12.79 15.87 -15.21
N TYR A 245 -11.98 16.16 -16.23
CA TYR A 245 -10.76 15.39 -16.56
C TYR A 245 -9.50 15.86 -15.82
N PHE A 246 -9.47 17.09 -15.32
CA PHE A 246 -8.33 17.61 -14.54
C PHE A 246 -8.19 16.96 -13.16
N TRP A 247 -9.28 16.86 -12.41
CA TRP A 247 -9.26 16.32 -11.05
C TRP A 247 -8.77 14.87 -10.95
N PRO A 248 -9.15 13.96 -11.85
CA PRO A 248 -8.56 12.62 -11.96
C PRO A 248 -7.03 12.62 -12.01
N GLY A 249 -6.41 13.49 -12.83
CA GLY A 249 -4.95 13.57 -12.92
C GLY A 249 -4.31 13.94 -11.57
N VAL A 250 -4.89 14.90 -10.85
CA VAL A 250 -4.45 15.28 -9.51
C VAL A 250 -4.66 14.14 -8.49
N GLU A 251 -5.78 13.43 -8.57
CA GLU A 251 -6.12 12.30 -7.71
C GLU A 251 -5.07 11.19 -7.83
N ILE A 252 -4.73 10.77 -9.05
CA ILE A 252 -3.79 9.66 -9.27
C ILE A 252 -2.35 10.09 -8.95
N THR A 253 -1.87 11.21 -9.50
CA THR A 253 -0.48 11.66 -9.26
C THR A 253 -0.19 11.84 -7.77
N THR A 254 -1.12 12.42 -7.02
CA THR A 254 -0.96 12.58 -5.56
C THR A 254 -0.99 11.24 -4.84
N THR A 255 -1.81 10.29 -5.29
CA THR A 255 -1.85 8.92 -4.73
C THR A 255 -0.52 8.21 -4.97
N ILE A 256 0.06 8.30 -6.17
CA ILE A 256 1.37 7.73 -6.52
C ILE A 256 2.47 8.34 -5.64
N ILE A 257 2.48 9.67 -5.48
CA ILE A 257 3.45 10.36 -4.60
C ILE A 257 3.29 9.88 -3.15
N CYS A 258 2.06 9.78 -2.65
CA CYS A 258 1.76 9.30 -1.30
C CYS A 258 2.37 7.90 -1.04
N VAL A 259 2.25 6.98 -2.01
CA VAL A 259 2.84 5.64 -1.92
C VAL A 259 4.37 5.68 -1.89
N CYS A 260 4.99 6.65 -2.56
CA CYS A 260 6.45 6.78 -2.63
C CYS A 260 7.08 7.32 -1.34
N VAL A 261 6.38 8.19 -0.61
CA VAL A 261 6.91 8.89 0.59
C VAL A 261 7.56 7.99 1.64
N PRO A 262 7.01 6.82 2.04
CA PRO A 262 7.60 5.97 3.08
C PRO A 262 8.98 5.42 2.72
N THR A 263 9.38 5.47 1.45
CA THR A 263 10.69 4.99 1.01
C THR A 263 11.78 6.05 1.05
N PHE A 264 11.45 7.33 1.22
CA PHE A 264 12.43 8.42 1.23
C PHE A 264 13.29 8.58 2.50
N PRO A 265 12.87 8.20 3.73
CA PRO A 265 13.70 8.37 4.92
C PRO A 265 15.14 7.82 4.82
N PRO A 266 15.40 6.59 4.35
CA PRO A 266 16.78 6.09 4.21
C PRO A 266 17.60 6.87 3.17
N LEU A 267 16.96 7.43 2.14
CA LEU A 267 17.62 8.24 1.14
C LEU A 267 18.04 9.60 1.71
N LEU A 268 17.14 10.23 2.47
CA LEU A 268 17.43 11.49 3.17
C LEU A 268 18.56 11.33 4.19
N MET A 269 18.62 10.21 4.93
CA MET A 269 19.73 9.95 5.86
C MET A 269 21.09 9.80 5.15
N ARG A 270 21.10 9.27 3.92
CA ARG A 270 22.34 9.02 3.17
C ARG A 270 22.91 10.28 2.52
N TYR A 271 22.05 11.10 1.90
CA TYR A 271 22.48 12.28 1.15
C TYR A 271 22.38 13.58 1.95
N PHE A 272 21.51 13.64 2.96
CA PHE A 272 21.28 14.82 3.80
C PHE A 272 21.31 14.46 5.29
N PRO A 273 22.45 13.98 5.83
CA PRO A 273 22.56 13.54 7.22
C PRO A 273 22.21 14.62 8.24
N GLY A 274 22.31 15.92 7.88
CA GLY A 274 21.92 17.04 8.74
C GLY A 274 20.41 17.33 8.80
N LEU A 275 19.60 16.85 7.84
CA LEU A 275 18.15 17.14 7.77
C LEU A 275 17.33 16.28 8.74
N LEU A 276 17.82 15.09 9.05
CA LEU A 276 17.28 14.18 10.06
C LEU A 276 18.21 14.20 11.27
N GLY A 277 18.26 15.34 11.97
CA GLY A 277 19.18 15.56 13.09
C GLY A 277 19.19 14.40 14.10
N PRO A 278 20.35 14.07 14.70
CA PRO A 278 20.52 12.90 15.55
C PRO A 278 19.47 12.86 16.65
N GLU A 279 18.99 11.65 16.95
CA GLU A 279 18.05 11.48 18.04
C GLU A 279 18.80 11.84 19.31
N LYS A 280 18.33 12.85 20.06
CA LYS A 280 18.77 13.07 21.43
C LYS A 280 18.24 11.91 22.28
N GLY A 281 18.81 10.73 22.10
CA GLY A 281 18.78 9.69 23.10
C GLY A 281 19.60 10.22 24.27
N ALA A 282 18.92 10.62 25.34
CA ALA A 282 19.56 10.95 26.59
C ALA A 282 20.25 9.70 27.15
N CYS A 283 21.51 9.50 26.77
CA CYS A 283 22.48 8.79 27.59
C CYS A 283 23.43 9.85 28.14
N THR A 284 22.99 10.59 29.16
CA THR A 284 23.90 11.19 30.13
C THR A 284 24.55 10.07 30.91
N ALA A 285 25.63 9.50 30.36
CA ALA A 285 26.54 8.65 31.10
C ALA A 285 27.71 9.48 31.64
N SER A 286 28.04 9.19 32.90
CA SER A 286 29.21 9.60 33.70
C SER A 286 29.23 11.01 34.30
N ARG A 287 28.78 11.11 35.55
CA ARG A 287 29.48 11.88 36.58
C ARG A 287 29.33 11.22 37.95
N TRP A 288 30.05 10.12 38.15
CA TRP A 288 30.35 9.57 39.47
C TRP A 288 31.78 9.02 39.43
N ALA A 289 32.70 9.75 40.05
CA ALA A 289 34.02 9.27 40.40
C ALA A 289 34.06 9.15 41.93
N PRO A 290 34.42 7.97 42.46
CA PRO A 290 34.98 7.88 43.81
C PRO A 290 36.47 7.49 43.75
N ASP A 291 37.21 8.04 44.70
CA ASP A 291 38.64 7.91 44.91
C ASP A 291 39.14 6.45 45.06
N ARG A 292 40.39 6.22 44.64
CA ARG A 292 41.11 4.94 44.81
C ARG A 292 41.69 4.83 46.23
N PRO A 293 41.92 3.59 46.70
CA PRO A 293 43.32 3.15 46.82
C PRO A 293 43.59 1.77 46.19
N ALA A 294 44.88 1.49 45.96
CA ALA A 294 45.44 0.34 45.23
C ALA A 294 45.78 -0.87 46.17
N PRO A 295 46.43 -1.95 45.70
CA PRO A 295 45.82 -3.07 44.98
C PRO A 295 46.14 -4.44 45.63
N ALA A 296 45.31 -5.47 45.39
CA ALA A 296 45.75 -6.86 45.54
C ALA A 296 45.02 -7.81 44.57
N ARG A 297 45.84 -8.42 43.72
CA ARG A 297 45.68 -9.68 42.96
C ARG A 297 44.29 -10.02 42.43
N ARG A 298 44.15 -9.96 41.09
CA ARG A 298 43.19 -10.80 40.38
C ARG A 298 43.71 -11.25 39.02
N VAL A 299 43.78 -12.57 38.91
CA VAL A 299 43.68 -13.45 37.74
C VAL A 299 43.53 -12.75 36.39
N SER A 300 44.49 -13.01 35.52
CA SER A 300 44.48 -12.67 34.10
C SER A 300 43.42 -13.47 33.35
N TYR A 301 42.37 -12.77 32.88
CA TYR A 301 41.73 -13.08 31.60
C TYR A 301 41.80 -11.83 30.74
N LEU A 302 42.47 -11.99 29.59
CA LEU A 302 42.61 -11.01 28.53
C LEU A 302 41.23 -10.56 28.04
N SER A 303 40.89 -9.29 28.28
CA SER A 303 39.82 -8.60 27.57
C SER A 303 40.40 -7.98 26.29
N ALA A 304 40.19 -8.64 25.16
CA ALA A 304 40.34 -8.00 23.86
C ALA A 304 39.04 -7.22 23.57
N SER A 305 39.10 -5.92 23.81
CA SER A 305 38.14 -4.96 23.29
C SER A 305 38.38 -4.78 21.80
N ALA A 306 37.42 -5.19 20.97
CA ALA A 306 37.41 -4.89 19.55
C ALA A 306 36.01 -4.40 19.16
N HIS A 307 35.97 -3.13 18.76
CA HIS A 307 34.89 -2.43 18.10
C HIS A 307 34.22 -3.33 17.05
N ARG A 308 32.99 -3.82 17.29
CA ARG A 308 32.24 -4.57 16.27
C ARG A 308 31.56 -3.60 15.31
N SER A 309 32.07 -3.58 14.09
CA SER A 309 31.50 -2.87 12.96
C SER A 309 30.18 -3.52 12.55
N TRP A 310 29.20 -2.72 12.11
CA TRP A 310 27.88 -3.15 11.65
C TRP A 310 27.92 -4.21 10.52
N ASN A 311 29.07 -4.34 9.84
CA ASN A 311 29.33 -5.37 8.83
C ASN A 311 29.44 -6.80 9.40
N ASP A 312 29.79 -6.98 10.68
CA ASP A 312 29.94 -8.31 11.31
C ASP A 312 28.60 -8.95 11.69
N ILE A 313 27.54 -8.15 11.84
CA ILE A 313 26.19 -8.65 12.09
C ILE A 313 25.55 -9.18 10.79
N VAL A 314 25.89 -8.57 9.66
CA VAL A 314 25.38 -8.96 8.33
C VAL A 314 26.01 -10.26 7.81
N SER A 315 27.28 -10.53 8.17
CA SER A 315 27.95 -11.78 7.81
C SER A 315 27.51 -12.99 8.67
N ALA A 316 27.08 -12.77 9.91
CA ALA A 316 26.50 -13.80 10.78
C ALA A 316 25.14 -14.30 10.26
N GLN A 317 24.34 -13.44 9.64
CA GLN A 317 23.05 -13.80 9.04
C GLN A 317 23.21 -14.44 7.64
N ARG A 318 24.32 -14.17 6.96
CA ARG A 318 24.67 -14.83 5.68
C ARG A 318 25.08 -16.29 5.90
N LYS A 319 25.70 -16.64 7.04
CA LYS A 319 26.01 -18.03 7.39
C LYS A 319 24.77 -18.86 7.76
N SER A 320 23.74 -18.26 8.37
CA SER A 320 22.51 -19.01 8.70
C SER A 320 21.60 -19.28 7.49
N VAL A 321 21.74 -18.52 6.40
CA VAL A 321 20.93 -18.71 5.17
C VAL A 321 21.64 -19.60 4.14
N VAL A 322 22.99 -19.68 4.15
CA VAL A 322 23.73 -20.58 3.24
C VAL A 322 23.78 -22.03 3.73
N LEU A 323 23.60 -22.28 5.03
CA LEU A 323 23.50 -23.64 5.61
C LEU A 323 22.11 -24.29 5.47
N ALA A 324 21.10 -23.56 4.97
CA ALA A 324 19.75 -24.09 4.74
C ALA A 324 19.55 -24.70 3.34
N GLY A 325 20.64 -24.91 2.59
CA GLY A 325 20.63 -25.24 1.16
C GLY A 325 21.38 -26.52 0.76
N THR A 326 21.48 -27.53 1.63
CA THR A 326 21.99 -28.87 1.28
C THR A 326 21.05 -29.96 1.80
N THR A 327 20.42 -30.66 0.86
CA THR A 327 19.37 -31.68 1.02
C THR A 327 19.89 -33.05 1.51
N GLU A 328 20.77 -33.09 2.52
CA GLU A 328 21.28 -34.36 3.08
C GLU A 328 21.00 -34.57 4.58
N SER A 329 20.55 -33.55 5.32
CA SER A 329 20.36 -33.67 6.78
C SER A 329 18.92 -34.00 7.23
N ILE A 330 17.97 -34.17 6.31
CA ILE A 330 16.57 -34.52 6.67
C ILE A 330 16.42 -36.02 6.96
N THR A 331 17.33 -36.86 6.47
CA THR A 331 17.29 -38.31 6.71
C THR A 331 17.83 -38.67 8.11
N GLU A 332 18.85 -37.97 8.60
CA GLU A 332 19.44 -38.20 9.94
C GLU A 332 18.55 -37.67 11.08
N LEU A 333 17.78 -36.61 10.85
CA LEU A 333 16.82 -36.12 11.84
C LEU A 333 15.56 -37.00 11.93
N ARG A 334 15.23 -37.77 10.88
CA ARG A 334 14.08 -38.68 10.90
C ARG A 334 14.40 -39.99 11.62
N THR A 335 15.63 -40.47 11.58
CA THR A 335 16.10 -41.62 12.36
C THR A 335 16.21 -41.29 13.85
N GLN A 336 16.75 -40.13 14.21
CA GLN A 336 16.86 -39.74 15.63
C GLN A 336 15.50 -39.50 16.32
N VAL A 337 14.47 -39.05 15.59
CA VAL A 337 13.11 -38.91 16.13
C VAL A 337 12.38 -40.25 16.22
N SER A 338 12.66 -41.19 15.31
CA SER A 338 12.10 -42.55 15.37
C SER A 338 12.69 -43.36 16.54
N ASP A 339 13.99 -43.21 16.82
CA ASP A 339 14.67 -43.89 17.93
C ASP A 339 14.25 -43.31 19.30
N ALA A 340 13.98 -42.00 19.37
CA ALA A 340 13.46 -41.36 20.57
C ALA A 340 11.99 -41.71 20.89
N GLN A 341 11.19 -42.09 19.89
CA GLN A 341 9.82 -42.58 20.09
C GLN A 341 9.78 -44.07 20.47
N SER A 342 10.69 -44.89 19.93
CA SER A 342 10.84 -46.32 20.30
C SER A 342 11.34 -46.52 21.73
N ASN A 343 12.21 -45.63 22.23
CA ASN A 343 12.69 -45.67 23.61
C ASN A 343 11.63 -45.17 24.63
N ARG A 344 10.63 -44.40 24.19
CA ARG A 344 9.54 -43.92 25.06
C ARG A 344 8.42 -44.94 25.25
N SER A 345 8.23 -45.86 24.31
CA SER A 345 7.30 -46.98 24.45
C SER A 345 7.87 -48.10 25.33
N THR A 346 9.17 -48.38 25.23
CA THR A 346 9.85 -49.40 26.05
C THR A 346 10.02 -48.99 27.52
N GLU A 347 10.14 -47.70 27.84
CA GLU A 347 10.13 -47.20 29.23
C GLU A 347 8.72 -47.28 29.86
N LYS A 348 7.67 -47.09 29.06
CA LYS A 348 6.26 -47.20 29.50
C LYS A 348 5.82 -48.65 29.76
N ASP A 349 6.33 -49.59 28.98
CA ASP A 349 6.05 -51.02 29.19
C ASP A 349 6.83 -51.61 30.39
N ARG A 350 7.96 -50.98 30.79
CA ARG A 350 8.72 -51.37 32.00
C ARG A 350 8.13 -50.88 33.33
N GLN A 351 7.32 -49.83 33.32
CA GLN A 351 6.60 -49.35 34.52
C GLN A 351 5.23 -50.02 34.71
N SER A 352 4.83 -50.93 33.81
CA SER A 352 3.52 -51.61 33.81
C SER A 352 3.55 -53.03 34.39
N GLN A 353 4.67 -53.49 34.98
CA GLN A 353 4.82 -54.85 35.55
C GLN A 353 5.43 -54.87 36.97
N VAL A 354 4.94 -54.05 37.90
CA VAL A 354 5.06 -54.19 39.38
C VAL A 354 3.94 -53.26 39.89
N GLU A 355 2.80 -53.61 40.47
CA GLU A 355 2.40 -54.64 41.44
C GLU A 355 0.85 -54.65 41.41
N VAL A 356 0.24 -55.84 41.42
CA VAL A 356 -1.20 -56.05 41.67
C VAL A 356 -1.36 -56.45 43.13
N GLN A 357 -2.57 -56.19 43.69
CA GLN A 357 -3.28 -56.85 44.79
C GLN A 357 -3.51 -55.93 46.02
N ASP A 358 -4.68 -55.76 46.65
CA ASP A 358 -6.03 -56.35 46.57
C ASP A 358 -7.02 -55.41 47.33
N ASP A 359 -8.32 -55.68 47.14
CA ASP A 359 -9.47 -55.48 48.05
C ASP A 359 -10.20 -54.12 48.26
N ASP A 360 -11.47 -54.18 47.81
CA ASP A 360 -12.74 -53.83 48.47
C ASP A 360 -13.25 -52.38 48.63
N LEU A 361 -14.36 -52.17 47.90
CA LEU A 361 -15.68 -51.66 48.34
C LEU A 361 -15.90 -50.17 48.69
N GLU A 362 -16.87 -49.64 47.95
CA GLU A 362 -17.99 -48.78 48.37
C GLU A 362 -17.83 -47.26 48.55
N GLU A 363 -18.66 -46.58 47.74
CA GLU A 363 -19.52 -45.44 48.05
C GLU A 363 -18.98 -43.99 48.23
N MET A 364 -19.74 -43.10 47.57
CA MET A 364 -20.09 -41.71 47.93
C MET A 364 -19.20 -40.51 47.51
N ASP A 365 -19.67 -39.88 46.43
CA ASP A 365 -20.29 -38.54 46.40
C ASP A 365 -19.45 -37.25 46.31
N GLU A 366 -20.02 -36.32 45.53
CA GLU A 366 -19.55 -34.98 45.22
C GLU A 366 -19.48 -34.06 46.45
N SER A 367 -18.28 -33.74 46.96
CA SER A 367 -18.06 -32.52 47.77
C SER A 367 -16.59 -32.27 48.11
N GLY A 368 -15.73 -32.06 47.09
CA GLY A 368 -14.31 -31.77 47.32
C GLY A 368 -13.75 -30.54 46.58
N ILE A 369 -14.58 -29.89 45.74
CA ILE A 369 -14.23 -28.69 44.96
C ILE A 369 -14.26 -27.47 45.89
N ARG A 370 -13.44 -27.45 46.95
CA ARG A 370 -13.18 -26.28 47.80
C ARG A 370 -12.06 -26.54 48.82
N LYS A 371 -10.87 -26.99 48.39
CA LYS A 371 -9.67 -26.95 49.26
C LYS A 371 -8.29 -27.00 48.57
N VAL A 372 -8.20 -27.11 47.24
CA VAL A 372 -6.90 -27.11 46.53
C VAL A 372 -6.51 -25.71 46.04
N VAL A 373 -7.22 -24.66 46.49
CA VAL A 373 -6.96 -23.26 46.12
C VAL A 373 -5.86 -22.60 46.98
N ASP A 374 -5.39 -23.18 48.08
CA ASP A 374 -4.49 -22.45 49.01
C ASP A 374 -3.11 -23.08 49.34
N ILE A 375 -2.67 -24.15 48.66
CA ILE A 375 -1.37 -24.80 48.99
C ILE A 375 -0.28 -24.62 47.92
N ARG A 376 -0.57 -24.07 46.73
CA ARG A 376 0.42 -23.95 45.65
C ARG A 376 1.28 -22.68 45.65
N ILE A 377 1.21 -21.87 46.72
CA ILE A 377 2.10 -20.72 46.95
C ILE A 377 3.13 -21.08 48.03
N SER A 378 3.97 -22.09 47.81
CA SER A 378 5.25 -22.28 48.51
C SER A 378 5.98 -23.52 47.94
N ARG A 379 7.23 -23.32 47.47
CA ARG A 379 8.19 -24.35 46.96
C ARG A 379 7.84 -24.85 45.54
N THR A 380 8.71 -24.76 44.53
CA THR A 380 10.18 -24.69 44.41
C THR A 380 10.55 -23.93 43.15
#